data_AF-A0A7C6N2V0-F1
#
_entry.id   AF-A0A7C6N2V0-F1
#
_cell.length_a   1.000
_cell.length_b   1.000
_cell.length_c   1.000
_cell.angle_alpha   90.00
_cell.angle_beta   90.00
_cell.angle_gamma   90.00
#
_symmetry.space_group_name_H-M   'P 1'
#
loop_
_entity.id
_entity.type
_entity.pdbx_description
1 polymer ?
#
loop_
_entity_poly.entity_id
_entity_poly.type
_entity_poly.pdbx_seq_one_letter_code
_entity_poly.pdbx_strand_id
1 'polypeptide(L)' 'MRKINDSDRIFLSTYLLHKDNRIRLPRAIENNLPVVPGKTHFDIYFDVKSRELILKISEKR' A
#
# COMPACT_ATOMS: atom_id res chain seq x y z
N MET A 1 -20.11 14.57 -13.37
CA MET A 1 -19.73 13.27 -12.79
C MET A 1 -18.60 12.69 -13.63
N ARG A 2 -17.37 12.63 -13.11
CA ARG A 2 -16.27 11.98 -13.82
C ARG A 2 -16.46 10.47 -13.69
N LYS A 3 -16.62 9.79 -14.84
CA LYS A 3 -16.48 8.34 -14.93
C LYS A 3 -15.04 8.01 -14.54
N ILE A 4 -14.90 7.30 -13.44
CA ILE A 4 -13.63 6.77 -12.99
C ILE A 4 -13.34 5.53 -13.86
N ASN A 5 -12.22 5.56 -14.57
CA ASN A 5 -11.76 4.46 -15.41
C ASN A 5 -11.18 3.33 -14.54
N ASP A 6 -11.18 2.12 -15.07
CA ASP A 6 -10.86 0.84 -14.40
C ASP A 6 -9.38 0.66 -13.97
N SER A 7 -8.67 1.75 -13.69
CA SER A 7 -7.32 1.72 -13.13
C SER A 7 -7.00 2.98 -12.33
N ASP A 8 -7.71 3.19 -11.21
CA ASP A 8 -7.32 4.11 -10.12
C ASP A 8 -6.04 3.68 -9.37
N ARG A 9 -5.18 2.89 -10.02
CA ARG A 9 -4.00 2.30 -9.42
C ARG A 9 -2.76 2.96 -10.01
N ILE A 10 -2.02 3.66 -9.17
CA ILE A 10 -0.73 4.24 -9.54
C ILE A 10 0.36 3.22 -9.20
N PHE A 11 1.12 2.79 -10.22
CA PHE A 11 2.29 1.95 -9.99
C PHE A 11 3.38 2.75 -9.27
N LEU A 12 3.89 2.23 -8.14
CA LEU A 12 4.94 2.89 -7.38
C LEU A 12 6.32 2.26 -7.59
N SER A 13 6.40 0.92 -7.62
CA SER A 13 7.64 0.16 -7.77
C SER A 13 7.39 -1.35 -7.71
N THR A 14 8.39 -2.15 -8.10
CA THR A 14 8.45 -3.59 -7.82
C THR A 14 9.53 -3.86 -6.76
N TYR A 15 9.22 -4.71 -5.76
CA TYR A 15 10.17 -5.16 -4.75
C TYR A 15 10.14 -6.67 -4.59
N LEU A 16 11.30 -7.26 -4.32
CA LEU A 16 11.42 -8.65 -3.94
C LEU A 16 10.88 -8.86 -2.52
N LEU A 17 10.09 -9.91 -2.32
CA LEU A 17 9.71 -10.38 -0.98
C LEU A 17 10.92 -11.04 -0.31
N HIS A 18 11.33 -10.53 0.83
CA HIS A 18 12.45 -11.10 1.58
C HIS A 18 12.04 -12.37 2.35
N LYS A 19 13.03 -13.18 2.78
CA LYS A 19 12.82 -14.50 3.40
C LYS A 19 11.91 -14.51 4.64
N ASP A 20 11.80 -13.39 5.33
CA ASP A 20 10.95 -13.19 6.51
C ASP A 20 9.68 -12.40 6.18
N ASN A 21 9.25 -12.43 4.92
CA ASN A 21 8.06 -11.78 4.38
C ASN A 21 8.07 -10.25 4.47
N ARG A 22 9.24 -9.63 4.61
CA ARG A 22 9.37 -8.17 4.55
C ARG A 22 9.34 -7.67 3.10
N ILE A 23 8.53 -6.65 2.87
CA ILE A 23 8.55 -5.84 1.66
C ILE A 23 8.99 -4.44 2.06
N ARG A 24 9.95 -3.87 1.32
CA ARG A 24 10.32 -2.46 1.47
C ARG A 24 9.31 -1.62 0.68
N LEU A 25 8.65 -0.67 1.33
CA LEU A 25 7.80 0.27 0.61
C LEU A 25 8.66 1.29 -0.17
N PRO A 26 8.26 1.68 -1.39
CA PRO A 26 8.98 2.70 -2.16
C PRO A 26 8.86 4.06 -1.50
N ARG A 27 9.90 4.91 -1.63
CA ARG A 27 9.86 6.29 -1.15
C ARG A 27 8.69 7.11 -1.75
N ALA A 28 8.24 6.72 -2.94
CA ALA A 28 7.09 7.34 -3.60
C ALA A 28 5.81 7.34 -2.76
N ILE A 29 5.64 6.44 -1.78
CA ILE A 29 4.46 6.46 -0.91
C ILE A 29 4.33 7.78 -0.13
N GLU A 30 5.44 8.40 0.27
CA GLU A 30 5.45 9.62 1.10
C GLU A 30 4.87 10.82 0.35
N ASN A 31 4.98 10.82 -0.98
CA ASN A 31 4.43 11.86 -1.84
C ASN A 31 2.95 11.64 -2.20
N ASN A 32 2.45 10.41 -2.02
CA ASN A 32 1.10 10.01 -2.44
C ASN A 32 0.15 9.75 -1.26
N LEU A 33 0.69 9.54 -0.06
CA LEU A 33 -0.06 9.22 1.16
C LEU A 33 0.47 10.05 2.34
N PRO A 34 -0.38 10.39 3.33
CA PRO A 34 0.04 11.12 4.52
C PRO A 34 0.74 10.19 5.53
N VAL A 35 1.88 9.62 5.13
CA VAL A 35 2.62 8.62 5.91
C VAL A 35 3.92 9.22 6.44
N VAL A 36 4.27 8.87 7.67
CA VAL A 36 5.51 9.28 8.32
C VAL A 36 6.31 8.03 8.69
N PRO A 37 7.53 7.85 8.12
CA PRO A 37 8.39 6.72 8.45
C PRO A 37 8.59 6.54 9.95
N GLY A 38 8.44 5.31 10.44
CA GLY A 38 8.58 4.97 11.86
C GLY A 38 7.43 5.42 12.77
N LYS A 39 6.39 6.07 12.24
CA LYS A 39 5.21 6.50 13.02
C LYS A 39 3.89 5.96 12.48
N THR A 40 3.71 5.95 11.16
CA THR A 40 2.47 5.48 10.54
C THR A 40 2.42 3.96 10.53
N HIS A 41 1.34 3.41 11.09
CA HIS A 41 1.04 1.99 11.03
C HIS A 41 0.13 1.69 9.85
N PHE A 42 0.22 0.47 9.31
CA PHE A 42 -0.68 -0.02 8.28
C PHE A 42 -1.39 -1.29 8.74
N ASP A 43 -2.70 -1.32 8.56
CA ASP A 43 -3.48 -2.55 8.63
C ASP A 43 -3.32 -3.30 7.31
N ILE A 44 -3.05 -4.61 7.38
CA ILE A 44 -2.81 -5.47 6.23
C ILE A 44 -4.01 -6.39 6.06
N TYR A 45 -4.64 -6.35 4.89
CA TYR A 45 -5.76 -7.21 4.52
C TYR A 45 -5.39 -8.07 3.32
N PHE A 46 -5.91 -9.29 3.27
CA PHE A 46 -5.88 -10.14 2.09
C PHE A 46 -7.27 -10.12 1.44
N ASP A 47 -7.37 -9.53 0.25
CA ASP A 47 -8.58 -9.63 -0.55
C ASP A 47 -8.61 -10.97 -1.27
N VAL A 48 -9.50 -11.86 -0.83
CA VAL A 48 -9.62 -13.22 -1.37
C VAL A 48 -10.06 -13.23 -2.84
N LYS A 49 -10.85 -12.24 -3.28
CA LYS A 49 -11.40 -12.21 -4.63
C LYS A 49 -10.34 -11.82 -5.65
N SER A 50 -9.59 -10.74 -5.37
CA SER A 50 -8.53 -10.28 -6.26
C SER A 50 -7.18 -10.96 -6.00
N ARG A 51 -7.05 -11.68 -4.88
CA ARG A 51 -5.80 -12.27 -4.38
C ARG A 51 -4.71 -11.22 -4.16
N GLU A 52 -5.10 -10.06 -3.63
CA GLU A 52 -4.20 -8.93 -3.40
C GLU A 52 -4.00 -8.69 -1.91
N LEU A 53 -2.82 -8.18 -1.54
CA LEU A 53 -2.60 -7.55 -0.24
C LEU A 53 -2.96 -6.08 -0.33
N ILE A 54 -3.82 -5.63 0.58
CA ILE A 54 -4.23 -4.23 0.71
C ILE A 54 -3.64 -3.69 2.00
N LEU A 55 -2.84 -2.64 1.90
CA LEU A 55 -2.31 -1.89 3.03
C LEU A 55 -3.14 -0.62 3.21
N LYS A 56 -3.75 -0.44 4.38
CA LYS A 56 -4.49 0.77 4.74
C LYS A 56 -3.81 1.47 5.90
N ILE A 57 -3.75 2.80 5.88
CA ILE A 57 -3.27 3.55 7.05
C ILE A 57 -4.15 3.18 8.24
N SER A 58 -3.53 2.69 9.31
CA SER A 58 -4.25 2.33 10.52
C SER A 58 -4.60 3.60 11.30
N GLU A 59 -5.84 3.70 11.75
CA GLU A 59 -6.28 4.76 12.66
C GLU A 59 -5.96 4.43 14.13
N LYS A 60 -5.52 3.20 14.39
CA LYS A 60 -5.16 2.75 15.74
C LYS A 60 -3.83 3.40 16.12
N ARG A 61 -3.86 4.14 17.23
CA ARG A 61 -2.69 4.77 17.85
C ARG A 61 -1.90 3.77 18.68
#